data_AF-A0A945G3E7-F1
#
_entry.id   AF-A0A945G3E7-F1
#
_cell.length_a   1.000
_cell.length_b   1.000
_cell.length_c   1.000
_cell.angle_alpha   90.00
_cell.angle_beta   90.00
_cell.angle_gamma   90.00
#
_symmetry.space_group_name_H-M   'P 1'
#
loop_
_entity.id
_entity.type
_entity.pdbx_description
1 polymer ?
#
loop_
_entity_poly.entity_id
_entity_poly.type
_entity_poly.pdbx_seq_one_letter_code
_entity_poly.pdbx_strand_id
1 'polypeptide(L)'
;MECLLPISYLGPVAYYSAILQSEEIFIETKEHFIKQSFRNRCTIMGANGTQTLTIPKERKSSDKTLISDISISNQDNWQKSHWQSIVSAY
;
A
#
# COMPACT_ATOMS: atom_id res chain seq x y z
N MET A 1 8.87 -14.09 18.64
CA MET A 1 9.05 -12.62 18.62
C MET A 1 7.83 -11.98 17.97
N GLU A 2 7.27 -10.94 18.60
CA GLU A 2 6.10 -10.20 18.10
C GLU A 2 6.51 -9.11 17.11
N CYS A 3 5.69 -8.87 16.08
CA CYS A 3 5.93 -7.83 15.08
C CYS A 3 4.68 -6.99 14.83
N LEU A 4 4.82 -5.66 14.91
CA LEU A 4 3.80 -4.69 14.57
C LEU A 4 4.13 -4.07 13.21
N LEU A 5 3.22 -4.21 12.25
CA LEU A 5 3.38 -3.74 10.87
C LEU A 5 2.28 -2.74 10.50
N PRO A 6 2.57 -1.73 9.66
CA PRO A 6 1.53 -0.90 9.09
C PRO A 6 0.69 -1.70 8.08
N ILE A 7 -0.47 -1.18 7.69
CA ILE A 7 -1.13 -1.70 6.47
C ILE A 7 -0.21 -1.46 5.26
N SER A 8 -0.26 -2.35 4.29
CA SER A 8 0.49 -2.17 3.05
C SER A 8 -0.25 -2.68 1.83
N TYR A 9 -0.17 -1.93 0.73
CA TYR A 9 -0.59 -2.37 -0.59
C TYR A 9 0.62 -2.95 -1.32
N LEU A 10 0.62 -4.28 -1.57
CA LEU A 10 1.74 -5.01 -2.20
C LEU A 10 3.09 -4.58 -1.61
N GLY A 11 3.29 -4.91 -0.33
CA GLY A 11 4.41 -4.41 0.46
C GLY A 11 5.79 -4.77 -0.11
N PRO A 12 6.85 -4.04 0.30
CA PRO A 12 8.21 -4.38 -0.11
C PRO A 12 8.65 -5.72 0.48
N VAL A 13 9.70 -6.33 -0.08
CA VAL A 13 10.27 -7.60 0.42
C VAL A 13 10.57 -7.56 1.91
N ALA A 14 11.02 -6.40 2.44
CA ALA A 14 11.28 -6.22 3.87
C ALA A 14 10.03 -6.43 4.74
N TYR A 15 8.84 -6.07 4.25
CA TYR A 15 7.57 -6.27 4.94
C TYR A 15 7.28 -7.76 5.12
N TYR A 16 7.42 -8.53 4.05
CA TYR A 16 7.20 -9.98 4.08
C TYR A 16 8.32 -10.72 4.84
N SER A 17 9.56 -10.21 4.77
CA SER A 17 10.68 -10.74 5.56
C SER A 17 10.42 -10.60 7.05
N ALA A 18 9.87 -9.46 7.49
CA ALA A 18 9.48 -9.26 8.89
C ALA A 18 8.35 -10.24 9.31
N ILE A 19 7.36 -10.46 8.45
CA ILE A 19 6.30 -11.46 8.68
C ILE A 19 6.90 -12.86 8.87
N LEU A 20 7.80 -13.29 7.97
CA LEU A 20 8.39 -14.64 8.01
C LEU A 20 9.27 -14.89 9.24
N GLN A 21 9.83 -13.84 9.84
CA GLN A 21 10.69 -13.92 11.02
C GLN A 21 9.92 -13.83 12.35
N SER A 22 8.61 -13.61 12.28
CA SER A 22 7.77 -13.32 13.45
C SER A 22 6.87 -14.50 13.77
N GLU A 23 6.69 -14.77 15.08
CA GLU A 23 5.79 -15.81 15.56
C GLU A 23 4.35 -15.28 15.67
N GLU A 24 4.21 -13.99 15.96
CA GLU A 24 2.94 -13.30 16.10
C GLU A 24 3.02 -11.95 15.39
N ILE A 25 1.97 -11.63 14.63
CA ILE A 25 1.93 -10.47 13.74
C ILE A 25 0.70 -9.63 14.05
N PHE A 26 0.91 -8.34 14.26
CA PHE A 26 -0.13 -7.35 14.46
C PHE A 26 -0.10 -6.32 13.33
N ILE A 27 -1.27 -5.89 12.88
CA ILE A 27 -1.41 -4.81 11.91
C ILE A 27 -1.90 -3.55 12.62
N GLU A 28 -1.12 -2.48 12.52
CA GLU A 28 -1.49 -1.15 13.02
C GLU A 28 -2.57 -0.52 12.14
N THR A 29 -3.73 -0.25 12.72
CA THR A 29 -4.93 0.25 12.04
C THR A 29 -5.46 1.57 12.59
N LYS A 30 -4.83 2.12 13.64
CA LYS A 30 -5.22 3.35 14.34
C LYS A 30 -4.23 4.49 14.15
N GLU A 31 -3.24 4.32 13.30
CA GLU A 31 -2.32 5.40 12.95
C GLU A 31 -2.96 6.46 12.02
N HIS A 32 -2.32 7.62 11.92
CA HIS A 32 -2.65 8.60 10.89
C HIS A 32 -2.12 8.15 9.52
N PHE A 33 -2.89 8.43 8.48
CA PHE A 33 -2.50 8.11 7.12
C PHE A 33 -1.26 8.91 6.68
N ILE A 34 -0.16 8.20 6.43
CA ILE A 34 1.06 8.79 5.89
C ILE A 34 0.97 8.82 4.37
N LYS A 35 0.87 10.03 3.80
CA LYS A 35 0.90 10.25 2.35
C LYS A 35 2.18 9.66 1.76
N GLN A 36 2.11 9.21 0.51
CA GLN A 36 3.29 8.74 -0.19
C GLN A 36 4.04 7.66 0.61
N SER A 37 3.33 6.63 1.07
CA SER A 37 3.94 5.51 1.82
C SER A 37 3.40 4.17 1.32
N PHE A 38 4.03 3.07 1.72
CA PHE A 38 3.63 1.72 1.34
C PHE A 38 2.20 1.32 1.75
N ARG A 39 1.51 2.16 2.54
CA ARG A 39 0.09 2.02 2.91
C ARG A 39 -0.85 2.03 1.73
N ASN A 40 -0.53 2.81 0.69
CA ASN A 40 -1.38 2.94 -0.49
C ASN A 40 -0.61 2.89 -1.81
N ARG A 41 0.69 2.61 -1.81
CA ARG A 41 1.45 2.47 -3.05
C ARG A 41 2.48 1.37 -2.98
N CYS A 42 2.74 0.76 -4.13
CA CYS A 42 3.85 -0.15 -4.34
C CYS A 42 4.66 0.25 -5.56
N THR A 43 5.83 -0.34 -5.69
CA THR A 43 6.74 -0.11 -6.81
C THR A 43 7.03 -1.45 -7.47
N ILE A 44 6.86 -1.51 -8.78
CA ILE A 44 7.13 -2.68 -9.62
C ILE A 44 8.18 -2.34 -10.67
N MET A 45 8.91 -3.35 -11.15
CA MET A 45 9.80 -3.23 -12.29
C MET A 45 9.06 -3.69 -13.54
N GLY A 46 8.83 -2.78 -14.49
CA GLY A 46 8.22 -3.11 -15.79
C GLY A 46 9.22 -2.93 -16.94
N ALA A 47 8.74 -3.13 -18.17
CA ALA A 47 9.56 -2.99 -19.39
C ALA A 47 10.20 -1.60 -19.54
N ASN A 48 9.54 -0.56 -19.04
CA ASN A 48 10.01 0.84 -19.08
C ASN A 48 10.73 1.26 -17.78
N GLY A 49 11.21 0.30 -17.00
CA GLY A 49 11.81 0.53 -15.70
C GLY A 49 10.79 0.60 -14.57
N THR A 50 11.15 1.33 -13.52
CA THR A 50 10.39 1.38 -12.26
C THR A 50 9.06 2.12 -12.41
N GLN A 51 7.96 1.46 -12.06
CA GLN A 51 6.61 2.02 -12.05
C GLN A 51 6.03 2.01 -10.63
N THR A 52 5.43 3.13 -10.21
CA THR A 52 4.70 3.21 -8.93
C THR A 52 3.21 3.07 -9.17
N LEU A 53 2.58 2.11 -8.49
CA LEU A 53 1.14 1.92 -8.46
C LEU A 53 0.59 2.50 -7.17
N THR A 54 -0.42 3.37 -7.23
CA THR A 54 -0.98 4.07 -6.06
C THR A 54 -2.49 3.87 -6.00
N ILE A 55 -3.00 3.27 -4.92
CA ILE A 55 -4.42 3.23 -4.63
C ILE A 55 -4.89 4.68 -4.41
N PRO A 56 -5.80 5.19 -5.26
CA PRO A 56 -6.34 6.52 -5.11
C PRO A 56 -7.26 6.56 -3.89
N LYS A 57 -7.23 7.68 -3.19
CA LYS A 57 -8.07 7.94 -2.02
C LYS A 57 -8.87 9.19 -2.24
N GLU A 58 -10.03 9.26 -1.59
CA GLU A 58 -10.82 10.49 -1.57
C GLU A 58 -10.00 11.65 -0.95
N ARG A 59 -10.17 12.84 -1.53
CA ARG A 59 -9.49 14.04 -1.02
C ARG A 59 -10.15 14.46 0.28
N LYS A 60 -9.36 14.49 1.35
CA LYS A 60 -9.72 15.10 2.63
C LYS A 60 -8.79 16.28 2.88
N SER A 61 -9.34 17.34 3.48
CA SER A 61 -8.61 18.60 3.74
C SER A 61 -7.54 18.45 4.84
N SER A 62 -7.71 17.49 5.75
CA SER A 62 -6.81 17.30 6.90
C SER A 62 -5.66 16.34 6.62
N ASP A 63 -4.45 16.78 6.95
CA ASP A 63 -3.22 15.96 6.95
C ASP A 63 -3.18 14.92 8.08
N LYS A 64 -4.07 15.02 9.08
CA LYS A 64 -4.16 14.11 10.23
C LYS A 64 -5.43 13.28 10.21
N THR A 65 -5.67 12.56 9.11
CA THR A 65 -6.80 11.64 9.01
C THR A 65 -6.38 10.27 9.50
N LEU A 66 -7.16 9.64 10.38
CA LEU A 66 -6.94 8.25 10.78
C LEU A 66 -7.04 7.34 9.57
N ILE A 67 -6.21 6.30 9.53
CA ILE A 67 -6.17 5.38 8.40
C ILE A 67 -7.50 4.63 8.21
N SER A 68 -8.21 4.35 9.31
CA SER A 68 -9.56 3.79 9.33
C SER A 68 -10.60 4.67 8.64
N ASP A 69 -10.36 5.97 8.57
CA ASP A 69 -11.31 6.94 8.01
C ASP A 69 -10.99 7.25 6.53
N ILE A 70 -9.97 6.62 5.95
CA ILE A 70 -9.62 6.82 4.54
C ILE A 70 -10.55 6.01 3.64
N SER A 71 -11.22 6.69 2.73
CA SER A 71 -12.01 6.06 1.66
C SER A 71 -11.19 5.94 0.39
N ILE A 72 -11.23 4.76 -0.24
CA ILE A 72 -10.65 4.53 -1.58
C ILE A 72 -11.51 5.26 -2.60
N SER A 73 -10.88 5.97 -3.53
CA SER A 73 -11.59 6.59 -4.64
C SER A 73 -11.72 5.61 -5.80
N ASN A 74 -12.91 5.52 -6.39
CA ASN A 74 -13.14 4.69 -7.58
C ASN A 74 -13.59 5.53 -8.78
N GLN A 75 -13.21 6.82 -8.82
CA GLN A 75 -13.46 7.69 -9.97
C GLN A 75 -12.75 7.17 -11.23
N ASP A 76 -11.55 6.61 -11.05
CA ASP A 76 -10.79 5.91 -12.08
C ASP A 76 -10.83 4.40 -11.86
N ASN A 77 -10.69 3.62 -12.94
CA ASN A 77 -10.58 2.16 -12.86
C ASN A 77 -9.15 1.71 -12.52
N TRP A 78 -8.67 2.15 -11.36
CA TRP A 78 -7.30 1.94 -10.90
C TRP A 78 -6.98 0.44 -10.71
N GLN A 79 -7.94 -0.38 -10.29
CA GLN A 79 -7.74 -1.83 -10.13
C GLN A 79 -7.37 -2.47 -11.46
N LYS A 80 -8.10 -2.15 -12.54
CA LYS A 80 -7.81 -2.66 -13.88
C LYS A 80 -6.44 -2.20 -14.35
N SER A 81 -6.12 -0.92 -14.17
CA SER A 81 -4.81 -0.36 -14.54
C SER A 81 -3.66 -1.03 -13.79
N HIS A 82 -3.80 -1.23 -12.48
CA HIS A 82 -2.81 -1.92 -11.65
C HIS A 82 -2.63 -3.38 -12.09
N TRP A 83 -3.73 -4.10 -12.32
CA TRP A 83 -3.68 -5.49 -12.79
C TRP A 83 -2.96 -5.61 -14.14
N GLN A 84 -3.31 -4.77 -15.11
CA GLN A 84 -2.64 -4.73 -16.41
C GLN A 84 -1.15 -4.41 -16.29
N SER A 85 -0.78 -3.51 -15.39
CA SER A 85 0.62 -3.16 -15.13
C SER A 85 1.40 -4.34 -14.56
N ILE A 86 0.81 -5.09 -13.63
CA ILE A 86 1.43 -6.28 -13.02
C ILE A 86 1.59 -7.40 -14.06
N VAL A 87 0.54 -7.72 -14.81
CA VAL A 87 0.56 -8.75 -15.87
C VAL A 87 1.52 -8.42 -17.01
N SER A 88 1.73 -7.14 -17.30
CA SER A 88 2.69 -6.73 -18.32
C SER A 88 4.14 -6.78 -17.83
N ALA A 89 4.35 -6.76 -16.50
CA ALA A 89 5.67 -6.77 -15.88
C ALA A 89 6.20 -8.19 -15.58
N TYR A 90 5.30 -9.14 -15.31
CA TYR A 90 5.61 -10.50 -14.86
C TYR A 90 4.66 -11.53 -15.50
#